data_AF-A0A9W9QTF1-F1
#
_entry.id   AF-A0A9W9QTF1-F1
#
_cell.length_a   1.000
_cell.length_b   1.000
_cell.length_c   1.000
_cell.angle_alpha   90.00
_cell.angle_beta   90.00
_cell.angle_gamma   90.00
#
_symmetry.space_group_name_H-M   'P 1'
#
loop_
_entity.id
_entity.type
_entity.pdbx_description
1 polymer ?
#
loop_
_entity_poly.entity_id
_entity_poly.type
_entity_poly.pdbx_seq_one_letter_code
_entity_poly.pdbx_strand_id
1 'polypeptide(L)'
;MVNRGRSGGCLTCKQRRVKCDETKPECQACHRLKLRCGGYRAKNTLKFKDQNHKFCNQDVGCRSRNIVENAVSGRSSESDVREHKVMGPLASRLSEPDTAVSFYLSHYASMGRDMGSTRGFFELIIPAYRAEREDSVLSLAVSALASEILSLWRQDPSSFRSPRKSYSRAITRLRNAIQDPIERSKPATILAVLVLQTYENASAIYDLRRVSSTHHNGAASLLSSLNPHDMDKITRAYLQKFMLHTEVSTAIRQKKPLNSIAYSWLESKESTTVPQNPSSILDALGASVAELQARYSQFVQQGGLSMTSLGPCMKEWIADAKRVDAELLGWSENVPHHWRPVRLISGRDIDSSIPTYQSVCDVYPSCQIASIWNLWRFQRILLAKIKLSSLGVCSGNGCTSFADGHVLYDHADLIDCRQTLQETVDSVCYSIPFYLGNRNTRSNLSDFTDPMILLPSQYSLKETRLDNNGLEPCLSKDDHRRHVIAQGPWRAMHPLSHLLTLFSEDHSEPITRVLRSGQQEWVRDQFLRVTKLLHLPSSSGNDIERSESTKSNPDGNAEYLAKGVRKGAILMSGP
;
A
#
# COMPACT_ATOMS: atom_id res chain seq x y z
N MET A 1 -48.08 24.11 10.17
CA MET A 1 -47.75 23.88 11.60
C MET A 1 -46.45 24.62 11.89
N VAL A 2 -46.50 25.76 12.57
CA VAL A 2 -45.34 26.66 12.72
C VAL A 2 -44.37 26.08 13.75
N ASN A 3 -43.20 25.66 13.30
CA ASN A 3 -42.17 25.07 14.14
C ASN A 3 -41.51 26.17 14.99
N ARG A 4 -42.05 26.43 16.19
CA ARG A 4 -41.40 27.27 17.19
C ARG A 4 -40.23 26.46 17.76
N GLY A 5 -39.01 26.89 17.49
CA GLY A 5 -37.78 26.17 17.81
C GLY A 5 -37.64 25.73 19.28
N ARG A 6 -36.51 25.06 19.57
CA ARG A 6 -36.19 24.41 20.85
C ARG A 6 -36.53 25.30 22.06
N SER A 7 -37.47 24.85 22.91
CA SER A 7 -38.02 25.64 24.02
C SER A 7 -36.94 26.14 24.99
N GLY A 8 -37.02 27.42 25.39
CA GLY A 8 -36.07 28.10 26.29
C GLY A 8 -36.28 27.80 27.78
N GLY A 9 -37.41 27.19 28.15
CA GLY A 9 -37.81 26.95 29.54
C GLY A 9 -36.80 26.23 30.44
N CYS A 10 -36.93 26.46 31.76
CA CYS A 10 -36.09 25.85 32.79
C CYS A 10 -36.24 24.32 32.82
N LEU A 11 -35.27 23.62 33.41
CA LEU A 11 -35.27 22.16 33.47
C LEU A 11 -36.51 21.59 34.19
N THR A 12 -36.94 22.21 35.29
CA THR A 12 -38.11 21.76 36.06
C THR A 12 -39.40 21.87 35.24
N CYS A 13 -39.64 23.00 34.57
CA CYS A 13 -40.84 23.17 33.75
C CYS A 13 -40.83 22.28 32.51
N LYS A 14 -39.65 22.02 31.91
CA LYS A 14 -39.49 21.06 30.81
C LYS A 14 -39.83 19.63 31.25
N GLN A 15 -39.32 19.20 32.40
CA GLN A 15 -39.62 17.87 32.94
C GLN A 15 -41.11 17.70 33.23
N ARG A 16 -41.76 18.77 33.72
CA ARG A 16 -43.19 18.80 34.01
C ARG A 16 -44.07 19.05 32.77
N ARG A 17 -43.48 19.32 31.60
CA ARG A 17 -44.18 19.65 30.34
C ARG A 17 -45.18 20.82 30.47
N VAL A 18 -44.84 21.82 31.28
CA VAL A 18 -45.64 23.04 31.47
C VAL A 18 -44.93 24.26 30.85
N LYS A 19 -45.70 25.30 30.51
CA LYS A 19 -45.15 26.54 29.97
C LYS A 19 -44.29 27.23 31.04
N CYS A 20 -43.04 27.53 30.67
CA CYS A 20 -42.12 28.30 31.52
C CYS A 20 -42.21 29.78 31.12
N ASP A 21 -42.16 30.66 32.10
CA ASP A 21 -42.12 32.11 31.94
C ASP A 21 -40.71 32.66 31.66
N GLU A 22 -39.68 31.79 31.66
CA GLU A 22 -38.29 32.09 31.29
C GLU A 22 -37.58 33.18 32.13
N THR A 23 -38.16 33.59 33.26
CA THR A 23 -37.54 34.53 34.22
C THR A 23 -36.32 33.91 34.90
N LYS A 24 -35.22 34.68 35.02
CA LYS A 24 -33.93 34.27 35.61
C LYS A 24 -33.70 35.02 36.92
N PRO A 25 -33.06 34.42 37.95
CA PRO A 25 -32.40 33.11 37.96
C PRO A 25 -33.36 31.91 38.08
N GLU A 26 -34.55 32.10 38.65
CA GLU A 26 -35.58 31.08 38.81
C GLU A 26 -36.91 31.50 38.20
N CYS A 27 -37.66 30.55 37.63
CA CYS A 27 -38.93 30.86 36.97
C CYS A 27 -40.07 31.04 37.99
N GLN A 28 -40.97 32.00 37.76
CA GLN A 28 -42.10 32.29 38.67
C GLN A 28 -43.05 31.10 38.82
N ALA A 29 -43.18 30.27 37.77
CA ALA A 29 -43.99 29.06 37.85
C ALA A 29 -43.45 28.04 38.88
N CYS A 30 -42.13 27.91 39.02
CA CYS A 30 -41.53 27.04 40.04
C CYS A 30 -41.62 27.69 41.42
N HIS A 31 -41.38 28.99 41.52
CA HIS A 31 -41.45 29.73 42.78
C HIS A 31 -42.87 29.68 43.39
N ARG A 32 -43.91 29.98 42.60
CA ARG A 32 -45.31 29.93 43.04
C ARG A 32 -45.73 28.56 43.56
N LEU A 33 -45.19 27.50 42.97
CA LEU A 33 -45.51 26.13 43.35
C LEU A 33 -44.59 25.59 44.45
N LYS A 34 -43.71 26.44 45.02
CA LYS A 34 -42.70 26.08 46.02
C LYS A 34 -41.82 24.90 45.58
N LEU A 35 -41.53 24.82 44.27
CA LEU A 35 -40.66 23.81 43.68
C LEU A 35 -39.27 24.39 43.45
N ARG A 36 -38.23 23.59 43.72
CA ARG A 36 -36.85 23.97 43.40
C ARG A 36 -36.66 24.10 41.89
N CYS A 37 -36.30 25.29 41.42
CA CYS A 37 -36.07 25.54 40.00
C CYS A 37 -34.72 24.94 39.57
N GLY A 38 -34.73 24.03 38.60
CA GLY A 38 -33.53 23.42 38.03
C GLY A 38 -32.72 24.35 37.12
N GLY A 39 -33.10 25.62 37.02
CA GLY A 39 -32.42 26.64 36.23
C GLY A 39 -32.51 26.45 34.71
N TYR A 40 -31.83 27.33 33.99
CA TYR A 40 -31.74 27.34 32.53
C TYR A 40 -30.38 26.80 32.10
N ARG A 41 -30.33 25.91 31.10
CA ARG A 41 -29.04 25.45 30.55
C ARG A 41 -28.29 26.64 29.95
N ALA A 42 -27.05 26.86 30.38
CA ALA A 42 -26.14 27.76 29.70
C ALA A 42 -25.94 27.26 28.26
N LYS A 43 -26.14 28.15 27.27
CA LYS A 43 -25.69 27.89 25.90
C LYS A 43 -24.18 27.91 25.94
N ASN A 44 -23.53 26.75 25.90
CA ASN A 44 -22.19 26.61 25.33
C ASN A 44 -21.87 25.15 24.98
N THR A 45 -21.19 25.05 23.82
CA THR A 45 -20.32 23.99 23.32
C THR A 45 -20.88 22.56 23.21
N LEU A 46 -21.03 22.13 21.95
CA LEU A 46 -21.23 20.75 21.54
C LEU A 46 -20.16 19.85 22.18
N LYS A 47 -20.53 19.07 23.19
CA LYS A 47 -19.71 17.96 23.69
C LYS A 47 -20.12 16.69 22.95
N PHE A 48 -19.19 16.14 22.17
CA PHE A 48 -19.30 14.78 21.65
C PHE A 48 -19.44 13.80 22.83
N LYS A 49 -20.47 12.95 22.77
CA LYS A 49 -20.74 11.95 23.79
C LYS A 49 -20.15 10.63 23.30
N ASP A 50 -19.05 10.22 23.90
CA ASP A 50 -18.44 8.92 23.65
C ASP A 50 -19.40 7.79 24.08
N GLN A 51 -19.76 6.92 23.13
CA GLN A 51 -20.63 5.75 23.33
C GLN A 51 -19.85 4.43 23.43
N ASN A 52 -18.51 4.47 23.51
CA ASN A 52 -17.65 3.29 23.58
C ASN A 52 -17.89 2.45 24.85
N HIS A 53 -18.59 2.99 25.86
CA HIS A 53 -18.98 2.23 27.06
C HIS A 53 -20.04 1.14 26.79
N LYS A 54 -20.62 1.06 25.59
CA LYS A 54 -21.55 -0.02 25.20
C LYS A 54 -20.86 -1.28 24.66
N PHE A 55 -19.52 -1.29 24.53
CA PHE A 55 -18.78 -2.38 23.90
C PHE A 55 -17.61 -2.95 24.72
N CYS A 56 -17.48 -2.61 26.01
CA CYS A 56 -16.54 -3.30 26.91
C CYS A 56 -17.28 -4.21 27.89
N ASN A 57 -17.27 -5.51 27.62
CA ASN A 57 -17.41 -6.51 28.67
C ASN A 57 -16.12 -6.57 29.50
N GLN A 58 -16.32 -6.88 30.77
CA GLN A 58 -15.40 -6.92 31.90
C GLN A 58 -14.09 -7.68 31.59
N ASP A 59 -12.93 -7.11 31.94
CA ASP A 59 -12.18 -7.51 33.13
C ASP A 59 -10.82 -6.78 33.29
N VAL A 60 -10.41 -6.70 34.56
CA VAL A 60 -9.10 -6.31 35.12
C VAL A 60 -8.79 -4.80 35.18
N GLY A 61 -8.88 -4.29 36.42
CA GLY A 61 -8.79 -2.88 36.75
C GLY A 61 -7.38 -2.32 36.93
N CYS A 62 -7.31 -0.99 36.89
CA CYS A 62 -6.29 -0.21 37.58
C CYS A 62 -6.89 1.10 38.08
N ARG A 63 -6.67 1.39 39.37
CA ARG A 63 -7.21 2.52 40.13
C ARG A 63 -6.58 3.83 39.65
N SER A 64 -7.41 4.76 39.17
CA SER A 64 -7.01 6.15 38.93
C SER A 64 -6.97 6.92 40.24
N ARG A 65 -5.83 7.53 40.57
CA ARG A 65 -5.72 8.61 41.57
C ARG A 65 -5.58 9.93 40.82
N ASN A 66 -6.59 10.78 40.99
CA ASN A 66 -6.64 12.18 40.60
C ASN A 66 -5.53 12.98 41.28
N ILE A 67 -4.81 13.83 40.54
CA ILE A 67 -4.40 15.16 41.00
C ILE A 67 -4.50 16.12 39.80
N VAL A 68 -5.28 17.17 39.99
CA VAL A 68 -5.49 18.31 39.08
C VAL A 68 -4.91 19.55 39.77
N GLU A 69 -4.46 20.49 38.93
CA GLU A 69 -4.28 21.93 39.16
C GLU A 69 -3.07 22.42 39.97
N ASN A 70 -2.21 23.20 39.29
CA ASN A 70 -2.23 24.66 39.44
C ASN A 70 -1.22 25.33 38.49
N ALA A 71 -1.68 26.35 37.75
CA ALA A 71 -1.04 27.68 37.62
C ALA A 71 -1.52 28.40 36.35
N VAL A 72 -2.43 29.37 36.53
CA VAL A 72 -2.57 30.53 35.64
C VAL A 72 -2.38 31.75 36.52
N SER A 73 -1.38 32.59 36.23
CA SER A 73 -1.42 34.00 36.57
C SER A 73 -0.42 34.82 35.76
N GLY A 74 -0.91 35.90 35.17
CA GLY A 74 -0.16 37.07 34.70
C GLY A 74 0.21 37.06 33.22
N ARG A 75 0.11 38.16 32.47
CA ARG A 75 -0.41 39.52 32.71
C ARG A 75 -0.52 40.16 31.33
N SER A 76 -1.54 40.99 31.14
CA SER A 76 -1.83 41.83 29.98
C SER A 76 -0.84 43.00 29.83
N SER A 77 -0.49 43.35 28.59
CA SER A 77 -0.17 44.74 28.16
C SER A 77 -0.48 44.93 26.66
N GLU A 78 -1.38 45.87 26.36
CA GLU A 78 -1.56 46.62 25.09
C GLU A 78 -0.31 47.51 24.85
N SER A 79 0.10 48.01 23.68
CA SER A 79 -0.52 48.67 22.51
C SER A 79 0.43 48.48 21.28
N ASP A 80 0.13 48.68 19.99
CA ASP A 80 -0.34 49.88 19.30
C ASP A 80 -0.77 49.58 17.84
N VAL A 81 -1.64 50.44 17.31
CA VAL A 81 -2.32 50.33 16.00
C VAL A 81 -1.75 51.35 15.00
N ARG A 82 -1.51 50.91 13.74
CA ARG A 82 -1.68 51.58 12.41
C ARG A 82 -0.69 50.92 11.43
N GLU A 83 -1.01 50.54 10.19
CA GLU A 83 -1.74 51.26 9.16
C GLU A 83 -2.17 50.32 8.00
N HIS A 84 -3.22 50.70 7.26
CA HIS A 84 -3.84 49.94 6.18
C HIS A 84 -3.01 49.86 4.88
N LYS A 85 -3.01 48.68 4.24
CA LYS A 85 -2.86 48.56 2.78
C LYS A 85 -3.82 47.50 2.24
N VAL A 86 -4.81 47.96 1.48
CA VAL A 86 -5.81 47.15 0.77
C VAL A 86 -5.12 46.41 -0.38
N MET A 87 -5.18 45.08 -0.40
CA MET A 87 -4.77 44.28 -1.56
C MET A 87 -5.47 42.91 -1.58
N GLY A 88 -6.49 42.78 -2.45
CA GLY A 88 -7.01 41.56 -3.11
C GLY A 88 -7.47 40.37 -2.24
N PRO A 89 -8.40 39.51 -2.72
CA PRO A 89 -8.72 38.27 -2.03
C PRO A 89 -7.56 37.29 -2.22
N LEU A 90 -6.53 37.41 -1.38
CA LEU A 90 -5.69 36.29 -1.02
C LEU A 90 -6.62 35.28 -0.36
N ALA A 91 -6.99 34.25 -1.11
CA ALA A 91 -7.35 32.95 -0.54
C ALA A 91 -6.13 32.49 0.27
N SER A 92 -6.05 32.98 1.50
CA SER A 92 -5.05 32.61 2.47
C SER A 92 -5.12 31.10 2.61
N ARG A 93 -4.01 30.46 2.23
CA ARG A 93 -3.67 29.07 2.49
C ARG A 93 -4.17 28.71 3.89
N LEU A 94 -5.33 28.06 3.95
CA LEU A 94 -5.88 27.51 5.18
C LEU A 94 -4.86 26.50 5.68
N SER A 95 -4.33 26.73 6.88
CA SER A 95 -3.36 25.91 7.61
C SER A 95 -3.34 24.44 7.14
N GLU A 96 -2.40 24.12 6.25
CA GLU A 96 -2.41 22.90 5.44
C GLU A 96 -1.92 21.58 6.08
N PRO A 97 -1.35 21.46 7.31
CA PRO A 97 -0.87 20.16 7.77
C PRO A 97 -2.00 19.19 8.20
N ASP A 98 -3.12 19.67 8.74
CA ASP A 98 -4.08 18.80 9.43
C ASP A 98 -4.94 17.95 8.45
N THR A 99 -5.30 18.52 7.29
CA THR A 99 -6.09 17.80 6.27
C THR A 99 -5.28 16.74 5.53
N ALA A 100 -4.00 17.02 5.25
CA ALA A 100 -3.13 16.11 4.49
C ALA A 100 -2.86 14.83 5.27
N VAL A 101 -2.45 14.96 6.55
CA VAL A 101 -2.19 13.82 7.42
C VAL A 101 -3.45 12.97 7.58
N SER A 102 -4.59 13.60 7.87
CA SER A 102 -5.88 12.89 7.99
C SER A 102 -6.23 12.12 6.71
N PHE A 103 -6.03 12.73 5.54
CA PHE A 103 -6.26 12.09 4.24
C PHE A 103 -5.34 10.86 4.05
N TYR A 104 -4.04 11.00 4.29
CA TYR A 104 -3.07 9.91 4.14
C TYR A 104 -3.34 8.76 5.12
N LEU A 105 -3.53 9.06 6.41
CA LEU A 105 -3.76 8.03 7.42
C LEU A 105 -5.05 7.25 7.13
N SER A 106 -6.11 7.92 6.68
CA SER A 106 -7.39 7.28 6.37
C SER A 106 -7.29 6.41 5.11
N HIS A 107 -6.77 6.93 4.00
CA HIS A 107 -6.86 6.27 2.69
C HIS A 107 -5.67 5.36 2.34
N TYR A 108 -4.49 5.56 2.95
CA TYR A 108 -3.27 4.82 2.62
C TYR A 108 -2.74 3.98 3.78
N ALA A 109 -2.81 4.48 5.02
CA ALA A 109 -2.27 3.78 6.19
C ALA A 109 -3.30 2.85 6.88
N SER A 110 -4.60 3.16 6.82
CA SER A 110 -5.63 2.38 7.53
C SER A 110 -6.45 1.47 6.62
N MET A 111 -7.08 1.99 5.56
CA MET A 111 -8.08 1.25 4.79
C MET A 111 -7.51 -0.01 4.11
N GLY A 112 -8.27 -1.11 4.21
CA GLY A 112 -7.98 -2.39 3.54
C GLY A 112 -6.74 -3.11 4.02
N ARG A 113 -6.33 -2.84 5.25
CA ARG A 113 -5.17 -3.42 5.92
C ARG A 113 -5.56 -3.97 7.29
N ASP A 114 -5.00 -5.12 7.62
CA ASP A 114 -5.14 -5.74 8.92
C ASP A 114 -3.88 -6.56 9.22
N MET A 115 -3.61 -6.79 10.51
CA MET A 115 -2.39 -7.49 10.92
C MET A 115 -2.35 -8.97 10.48
N GLY A 116 -3.51 -9.54 10.14
CA GLY A 116 -3.64 -10.86 9.52
C GLY A 116 -3.35 -10.87 8.02
N SER A 117 -3.24 -9.71 7.36
CA SER A 117 -2.89 -9.60 5.94
C SER A 117 -1.59 -8.86 5.65
N THR A 118 -1.04 -8.12 6.62
CA THR A 118 0.13 -7.26 6.41
C THR A 118 1.33 -7.65 7.27
N ARG A 119 2.37 -6.81 7.21
CA ARG A 119 3.63 -6.98 7.93
C ARG A 119 3.82 -5.92 9.02
N GLY A 120 2.74 -5.22 9.38
CA GLY A 120 2.66 -4.34 10.54
C GLY A 120 3.18 -2.91 10.38
N PHE A 121 3.90 -2.55 9.31
CA PHE A 121 4.42 -1.17 9.17
C PHE A 121 3.31 -0.12 9.22
N PHE A 122 2.29 -0.21 8.36
CA PHE A 122 1.24 0.81 8.28
C PHE A 122 0.33 0.81 9.52
N GLU A 123 0.10 -0.36 10.11
CA GLU A 123 -0.71 -0.57 11.30
C GLU A 123 -0.04 0.04 12.54
N LEU A 124 1.29 0.08 12.57
CA LEU A 124 2.07 0.72 13.63
C LEU A 124 2.16 2.24 13.49
N ILE A 125 2.00 2.81 12.28
CA ILE A 125 2.12 4.27 12.06
C ILE A 125 1.08 5.05 12.86
N ILE A 126 -0.21 4.68 12.79
CA ILE A 126 -1.28 5.44 13.42
C ILE A 126 -1.16 5.51 14.94
N PRO A 127 -1.01 4.38 15.68
CA PRO A 127 -0.84 4.43 17.13
C PRO A 127 0.44 5.17 17.54
N ALA A 128 1.55 4.96 16.83
CA ALA A 128 2.80 5.68 17.11
C ALA A 128 2.67 7.18 16.85
N TYR A 129 2.07 7.59 15.73
CA TYR A 129 1.85 8.99 15.39
C TYR A 129 1.01 9.70 16.45
N ARG A 130 -0.06 9.05 16.95
CA ARG A 130 -0.93 9.61 18.00
C ARG A 130 -0.27 9.73 19.37
N ALA A 131 0.73 8.88 19.65
CA ALA A 131 1.48 8.92 20.89
C ALA A 131 2.59 9.98 20.90
N GLU A 132 2.93 10.51 19.72
CA GLU A 132 4.02 11.47 19.53
C GLU A 132 3.52 12.92 19.49
N ARG A 133 4.43 13.85 19.80
CA ARG A 133 4.18 15.30 19.66
C ARG A 133 4.19 15.76 18.21
N GLU A 134 3.55 16.89 17.91
CA GLU A 134 3.43 17.44 16.55
C GLU A 134 4.78 17.73 15.86
N ASP A 135 5.83 18.04 16.62
CA ASP A 135 7.17 18.31 16.11
C ASP A 135 8.14 17.12 16.22
N SER A 136 7.62 15.93 16.54
CA SER A 136 8.38 14.68 16.54
C SER A 136 8.90 14.34 15.14
N VAL A 137 9.92 13.48 15.09
CA VAL A 137 10.47 12.98 13.82
C VAL A 137 9.41 12.25 12.99
N LEU A 138 8.57 11.42 13.63
CA LEU A 138 7.49 10.69 12.98
C LEU A 138 6.42 11.63 12.45
N SER A 139 6.01 12.62 13.25
CA SER A 139 4.98 13.58 12.83
C SER A 139 5.40 14.36 11.58
N LEU A 140 6.65 14.84 11.56
CA LEU A 140 7.18 15.58 10.42
C LEU A 140 7.36 14.70 9.17
N ALA A 141 7.82 13.46 9.34
CA ALA A 141 7.94 12.50 8.23
C ALA A 141 6.57 12.18 7.60
N VAL A 142 5.56 11.87 8.44
CA VAL A 142 4.19 11.62 7.97
C VAL A 142 3.61 12.86 7.31
N SER A 143 3.79 14.04 7.90
CA SER A 143 3.32 15.30 7.31
C SER A 143 3.94 15.58 5.95
N ALA A 144 5.24 15.32 5.77
CA ALA A 144 5.92 15.51 4.50
C ALA A 144 5.36 14.59 3.40
N LEU A 145 5.23 13.29 3.68
CA LEU A 145 4.65 12.33 2.73
C LEU A 145 3.18 12.64 2.44
N ALA A 146 2.39 12.89 3.47
CA ALA A 146 0.96 13.17 3.35
C ALA A 146 0.68 14.43 2.52
N SER A 147 1.49 15.48 2.70
CA SER A 147 1.38 16.72 1.92
C SER A 147 1.63 16.49 0.43
N GLU A 148 2.61 15.66 0.08
CA GLU A 148 2.86 15.31 -1.32
C GLU A 148 1.72 14.48 -1.91
N ILE A 149 1.29 13.44 -1.21
CA ILE A 149 0.17 12.62 -1.66
C ILE A 149 -1.08 13.48 -1.89
N LEU A 150 -1.44 14.37 -0.94
CA LEU A 150 -2.59 15.24 -1.13
C LEU A 150 -2.40 16.24 -2.29
N SER A 151 -1.18 16.75 -2.51
CA SER A 151 -0.87 17.60 -3.67
C SER A 151 -1.12 16.88 -5.01
N LEU A 152 -0.80 15.59 -5.12
CA LEU A 152 -1.14 14.80 -6.31
C LEU A 152 -2.65 14.76 -6.56
N TRP A 153 -3.45 14.55 -5.52
CA TRP A 153 -4.92 14.52 -5.62
C TRP A 153 -5.52 15.89 -5.96
N ARG A 154 -4.79 16.98 -5.65
CA ARG A 154 -5.12 18.36 -6.05
C ARG A 154 -4.57 18.73 -7.43
N GLN A 155 -3.94 17.79 -8.14
CA GLN A 155 -3.33 17.99 -9.47
C GLN A 155 -2.25 19.07 -9.50
N ASP A 156 -1.51 19.26 -8.40
CA ASP A 156 -0.38 20.16 -8.33
C ASP A 156 0.80 19.61 -9.15
N PRO A 157 1.22 20.28 -10.25
CA PRO A 157 2.28 19.78 -11.13
C PRO A 157 3.65 19.76 -10.46
N SER A 158 3.83 20.41 -9.32
CA SER A 158 5.10 20.45 -8.57
C SER A 158 5.28 19.28 -7.59
N SER A 159 4.22 18.48 -7.36
CA SER A 159 4.28 17.38 -6.39
C SER A 159 5.35 16.37 -6.76
N PHE A 160 6.18 15.99 -5.78
CA PHE A 160 7.36 15.14 -5.90
C PHE A 160 8.47 15.61 -6.88
N ARG A 161 8.28 16.72 -7.61
CA ARG A 161 9.24 17.24 -8.61
C ARG A 161 10.13 18.37 -8.08
N SER A 162 9.86 18.88 -6.88
CA SER A 162 10.62 19.98 -6.29
C SER A 162 10.95 19.69 -4.83
N PRO A 163 12.17 20.01 -4.35
CA PRO A 163 12.54 19.84 -2.95
C PRO A 163 11.59 20.62 -2.03
N ARG A 164 10.84 19.92 -1.17
CA ARG A 164 9.90 20.56 -0.24
C ARG A 164 10.52 20.86 1.12
N LYS A 165 10.19 22.05 1.64
CA LYS A 165 10.54 22.52 2.99
C LYS A 165 10.17 21.50 4.07
N SER A 166 9.01 20.84 3.94
CA SER A 166 8.54 19.84 4.91
C SER A 166 9.44 18.60 4.96
N TYR A 167 9.92 18.11 3.80
CA TYR A 167 10.86 16.99 3.75
C TYR A 167 12.21 17.39 4.36
N SER A 168 12.77 18.55 3.98
CA SER A 168 14.01 19.06 4.57
C SER A 168 13.90 19.23 6.09
N ARG A 169 12.76 19.70 6.60
CA ARG A 169 12.49 19.81 8.04
C ARG A 169 12.47 18.44 8.72
N ALA A 170 11.84 17.44 8.12
CA ALA A 170 11.82 16.07 8.64
C ALA A 170 13.23 15.46 8.70
N ILE A 171 14.05 15.67 7.67
CA ILE A 171 15.45 15.19 7.63
C ILE A 171 16.31 15.86 8.71
N THR A 172 16.18 17.18 8.90
CA THR A 172 16.88 17.89 9.98
C THR A 172 16.47 17.35 11.35
N ARG A 173 15.17 17.09 11.56
CA ARG A 173 14.68 16.52 12.81
C ARG A 173 15.19 15.10 13.03
N LEU A 174 15.19 14.27 11.98
CA LEU A 174 15.72 12.90 12.03
C LEU A 174 17.20 12.90 12.39
N ARG A 175 18.01 13.78 11.81
CA ARG A 175 19.44 13.89 12.14
C ARG A 175 19.67 14.15 13.62
N ASN A 176 18.87 15.01 14.23
CA ASN A 176 18.97 15.29 15.66
C ASN A 176 18.47 14.09 16.49
N ALA A 177 17.36 13.47 16.10
CA ALA A 177 16.80 12.32 16.80
C ALA A 177 17.76 11.11 16.78
N ILE A 178 18.45 10.85 15.68
CA ILE A 178 19.45 9.79 15.63
C ILE A 178 20.74 10.15 16.38
N GLN A 179 20.98 11.39 16.80
CA GLN A 179 22.14 11.73 17.63
C GLN A 179 21.85 11.58 19.13
N ASP A 180 20.58 11.69 19.51
CA ASP A 180 20.09 11.50 20.87
C ASP A 180 19.90 9.99 21.17
N PRO A 181 20.57 9.42 22.20
CA PRO A 181 20.47 7.99 22.53
C PRO A 181 19.05 7.51 22.87
N ILE A 182 18.21 8.38 23.44
CA ILE A 182 16.84 8.05 23.83
C ILE A 182 15.94 8.07 22.59
N GLU A 183 16.02 9.14 21.79
CA GLU A 183 15.18 9.26 20.58
C GLU A 183 15.57 8.23 19.52
N ARG A 184 16.87 7.93 19.35
CA ARG A 184 17.35 6.92 18.39
C ARG A 184 16.71 5.55 18.61
N SER A 185 16.46 5.19 19.86
CA SER A 185 15.91 3.87 20.21
C SER A 185 14.40 3.76 20.12
N LYS A 186 13.68 4.87 19.91
CA LYS A 186 12.22 4.85 19.84
C LYS A 186 11.72 4.16 18.56
N PRO A 187 10.65 3.34 18.65
CA PRO A 187 9.97 2.82 17.47
C PRO A 187 9.52 3.91 16.50
N ALA A 188 9.09 5.06 17.02
CA ALA A 188 8.68 6.21 16.23
C ALA A 188 9.80 6.72 15.30
N THR A 189 11.06 6.65 15.73
CA THR A 189 12.22 7.04 14.90
C THR A 189 12.41 6.09 13.73
N ILE A 190 12.35 4.77 13.96
CA ILE A 190 12.45 3.77 12.89
C ILE A 190 11.27 3.89 11.92
N LEU A 191 10.05 4.04 12.44
CA LEU A 191 8.86 4.28 11.61
C LEU A 191 9.02 5.55 10.76
N ALA A 192 9.58 6.63 11.33
CA ALA A 192 9.84 7.86 10.58
C ALA A 192 10.82 7.63 9.43
N VAL A 193 11.90 6.88 9.65
CA VAL A 193 12.86 6.50 8.60
C VAL A 193 12.18 5.72 7.48
N LEU A 194 11.31 4.76 7.81
CA LEU A 194 10.56 3.97 6.81
C LEU A 194 9.51 4.81 6.05
N VAL A 195 8.87 5.77 6.72
CA VAL A 195 7.98 6.75 6.06
C VAL A 195 8.78 7.63 5.09
N LEU A 196 9.99 8.06 5.46
CA LEU A 196 10.87 8.81 4.56
C LEU A 196 11.39 7.94 3.40
N GLN A 197 11.62 6.66 3.60
CA GLN A 197 11.89 5.73 2.49
C GLN A 197 10.69 5.63 1.54
N THR A 198 9.46 5.63 2.07
CA THR A 198 8.23 5.65 1.27
C THR A 198 8.11 6.94 0.45
N TYR A 199 8.48 8.08 1.04
CA TYR A 199 8.60 9.35 0.32
C TYR A 199 9.61 9.28 -0.82
N GLU A 200 10.82 8.79 -0.57
CA GLU A 200 11.88 8.68 -1.58
C GLU A 200 11.50 7.71 -2.72
N ASN A 201 10.81 6.62 -2.39
CA ASN A 201 10.26 5.69 -3.37
C ASN A 201 9.27 6.40 -4.31
N ALA A 202 8.32 7.14 -3.76
CA ALA A 202 7.34 7.89 -4.55
C ALA A 202 8.04 8.95 -5.40
N SER A 203 8.91 9.77 -4.81
CA SER A 203 9.71 10.77 -5.53
C SER A 203 10.49 10.14 -6.69
N ALA A 204 11.19 9.03 -6.44
CA ALA A 204 12.00 8.36 -7.46
C ALA A 204 11.15 7.84 -8.63
N ILE A 205 9.92 7.40 -8.38
CA ILE A 205 8.97 7.00 -9.44
C ILE A 205 8.56 8.19 -10.30
N TYR A 206 8.23 9.33 -9.70
CA TYR A 206 7.88 10.54 -10.45
C TYR A 206 9.05 11.13 -11.22
N ASP A 207 10.29 10.92 -10.76
CA ASP A 207 11.52 11.32 -11.45
C ASP A 207 12.05 10.25 -12.42
N LEU A 208 11.41 9.07 -12.49
CA LEU A 208 11.87 7.90 -13.26
C LEU A 208 13.34 7.51 -12.97
N ARG A 209 13.81 7.79 -11.74
CA ARG A 209 15.19 7.55 -11.30
C ARG A 209 15.28 6.34 -10.39
N ARG A 210 16.52 5.89 -10.16
CA ARG A 210 16.78 4.87 -9.14
C ARG A 210 16.55 5.45 -7.75
N VAL A 211 15.81 4.75 -6.92
CA VAL A 211 15.61 5.14 -5.52
C VAL A 211 16.88 4.90 -4.69
N SER A 212 17.11 5.79 -3.70
CA SER A 212 18.17 5.62 -2.72
C SER A 212 17.78 4.59 -1.65
N SER A 213 18.73 3.75 -1.25
CA SER A 213 18.59 2.80 -0.14
C SER A 213 19.04 3.35 1.21
N THR A 214 19.39 4.63 1.30
CA THR A 214 19.96 5.22 2.52
C THR A 214 19.03 5.06 3.73
N HIS A 215 17.74 5.36 3.60
CA HIS A 215 16.80 5.26 4.71
C HIS A 215 16.52 3.80 5.07
N HIS A 216 16.32 2.93 4.07
CA HIS A 216 16.17 1.49 4.29
C HIS A 216 17.35 0.88 5.05
N ASN A 217 18.59 1.14 4.60
CA ASN A 217 19.82 0.67 5.25
C ASN A 217 19.99 1.27 6.65
N GLY A 218 19.59 2.53 6.83
CA GLY A 218 19.56 3.20 8.12
C GLY A 218 18.57 2.55 9.09
N ALA A 219 17.36 2.23 8.64
CA ALA A 219 16.36 1.51 9.44
C ALA A 219 16.84 0.11 9.84
N ALA A 220 17.47 -0.63 8.92
CA ALA A 220 18.08 -1.92 9.21
C ALA A 220 19.16 -1.81 10.30
N SER A 221 20.05 -0.82 10.17
CA SER A 221 21.14 -0.58 11.12
C SER A 221 20.63 -0.17 12.50
N LEU A 222 19.63 0.72 12.56
CA LEU A 222 18.98 1.12 13.81
C LEU A 222 18.36 -0.10 14.49
N LEU A 223 17.56 -0.89 13.76
CA LEU A 223 16.87 -2.06 14.29
C LEU A 223 17.84 -3.12 14.84
N SER A 224 18.97 -3.34 14.17
CA SER A 224 20.02 -4.28 14.62
C SER A 224 20.83 -3.77 15.81
N SER A 225 20.94 -2.45 15.98
CA SER A 225 21.71 -1.85 17.07
C SER A 225 20.95 -1.73 18.40
N LEU A 226 19.64 -1.95 18.38
CA LEU A 226 18.78 -1.81 19.56
C LEU A 226 19.01 -2.91 20.58
N ASN A 227 19.07 -2.55 21.86
CA ASN A 227 19.06 -3.57 22.90
C ASN A 227 17.68 -4.24 22.96
N PRO A 228 17.61 -5.53 23.33
CA PRO A 228 16.34 -6.26 23.41
C PRO A 228 15.27 -5.59 24.29
N HIS A 229 15.69 -4.80 25.30
CA HIS A 229 14.81 -4.10 26.23
C HIS A 229 14.32 -2.73 25.75
N ASP A 230 14.94 -2.14 24.73
CA ASP A 230 14.63 -0.76 24.29
C ASP A 230 13.34 -0.66 23.46
N MET A 231 12.82 -1.80 22.99
CA MET A 231 11.64 -1.88 22.15
C MET A 231 10.82 -3.12 22.51
N ASP A 232 9.49 -2.96 22.49
CA ASP A 232 8.54 -4.04 22.63
C ASP A 232 8.75 -5.13 21.56
N LYS A 233 8.69 -6.40 21.98
CA LYS A 233 8.98 -7.57 21.12
C LYS A 233 8.03 -7.67 19.94
N ILE A 234 6.76 -7.35 20.13
CA ILE A 234 5.74 -7.41 19.07
C ILE A 234 6.05 -6.34 18.00
N THR A 235 6.32 -5.12 18.44
CA THR A 235 6.70 -4.00 17.57
C THR A 235 7.96 -4.33 16.77
N ARG A 236 8.99 -4.86 17.45
CA ARG A 236 10.24 -5.28 16.81
C ARG A 236 9.99 -6.35 15.75
N ALA A 237 9.20 -7.38 16.07
CA ALA A 237 8.92 -8.48 15.15
C ALA A 237 8.17 -8.01 13.89
N TYR A 238 7.21 -7.09 14.00
CA TYR A 238 6.55 -6.51 12.83
C TYR A 238 7.49 -5.67 11.98
N LEU A 239 8.33 -4.83 12.60
CA LEU A 239 9.35 -4.07 11.85
C LEU A 239 10.32 -5.01 11.12
N GLN A 240 10.79 -6.08 11.76
CA GLN A 240 11.61 -7.11 11.12
C GLN A 240 10.88 -7.77 9.94
N LYS A 241 9.60 -8.15 10.08
CA LYS A 241 8.80 -8.73 8.99
C LYS A 241 8.66 -7.77 7.80
N PHE A 242 8.42 -6.48 8.05
CA PHE A 242 8.35 -5.48 6.98
C PHE A 242 9.70 -5.29 6.26
N MET A 243 10.78 -5.22 7.04
CA MET A 243 12.13 -5.10 6.51
C MET A 243 12.53 -6.33 5.68
N LEU A 244 12.27 -7.53 6.18
CA LEU A 244 12.49 -8.80 5.47
C LEU A 244 11.77 -8.83 4.13
N HIS A 245 10.49 -8.46 4.10
CA HIS A 245 9.74 -8.39 2.85
C HIS A 245 10.37 -7.43 1.83
N THR A 246 10.83 -6.27 2.30
CA THR A 246 11.48 -5.27 1.44
C THR A 246 12.80 -5.82 0.90
N GLU A 247 13.59 -6.53 1.71
CA GLU A 247 14.81 -7.22 1.28
C GLU A 247 14.53 -8.30 0.23
N VAL A 248 13.60 -9.22 0.51
CA VAL A 248 13.21 -10.31 -0.41
C VAL A 248 12.74 -9.73 -1.74
N SER A 249 11.85 -8.74 -1.70
CA SER A 249 11.32 -8.10 -2.90
C SER A 249 12.42 -7.37 -3.69
N THR A 250 13.39 -6.76 -2.99
CA THR A 250 14.53 -6.08 -3.60
C THR A 250 15.49 -7.09 -4.26
N ALA A 251 15.79 -8.19 -3.58
CA ALA A 251 16.63 -9.28 -4.08
C ALA A 251 16.07 -9.85 -5.39
N ILE A 252 14.77 -10.17 -5.43
CA ILE A 252 14.07 -10.61 -6.65
C ILE A 252 14.16 -9.55 -7.76
N ARG A 253 13.85 -8.28 -7.46
CA ARG A 253 13.86 -7.21 -8.46
C ARG A 253 15.25 -6.95 -9.04
N GLN A 254 16.30 -7.12 -8.23
CA GLN A 254 17.68 -6.90 -8.65
C GLN A 254 18.37 -8.17 -9.18
N LYS A 255 17.71 -9.34 -9.09
CA LYS A 255 18.29 -10.65 -9.43
C LYS A 255 19.58 -10.93 -8.63
N LYS A 256 19.56 -10.59 -7.35
CA LYS A 256 20.70 -10.70 -6.42
C LYS A 256 20.32 -11.56 -5.22
N PRO A 257 21.31 -12.19 -4.56
CA PRO A 257 21.05 -12.91 -3.31
C PRO A 257 20.58 -11.92 -2.23
N LEU A 258 19.96 -12.47 -1.19
CA LEU A 258 19.54 -11.71 -0.02
C LEU A 258 20.76 -11.10 0.69
N ASN A 259 20.58 -9.91 1.25
CA ASN A 259 21.57 -9.33 2.16
C ASN A 259 21.69 -10.19 3.43
N SER A 260 22.89 -10.26 4.00
CA SER A 260 23.20 -11.09 5.18
C SER A 260 22.23 -10.85 6.36
N ILE A 261 21.80 -9.60 6.55
CA ILE A 261 20.87 -9.22 7.61
C ILE A 261 19.49 -9.89 7.48
N ALA A 262 19.03 -10.17 6.26
CA ALA A 262 17.73 -10.77 6.02
C ALA A 262 17.65 -12.21 6.56
N TYR A 263 18.76 -12.96 6.49
CA TYR A 263 18.86 -14.30 7.08
C TYR A 263 18.65 -14.27 8.59
N SER A 264 19.22 -13.27 9.27
CA SER A 264 19.02 -13.10 10.72
C SER A 264 17.55 -12.87 11.09
N TRP A 265 16.76 -12.23 10.23
CA TRP A 265 15.33 -12.02 10.45
C TRP A 265 14.48 -13.25 10.12
N LEU A 266 14.89 -14.05 9.13
CA LEU A 266 14.26 -15.34 8.83
C LEU A 266 14.44 -16.34 9.97
N GLU A 267 15.63 -16.39 10.56
CA GLU A 267 15.99 -17.29 11.65
C GLU A 267 15.62 -16.75 13.05
N SER A 268 15.15 -15.50 13.13
CA SER A 268 14.85 -14.84 14.39
C SER A 268 13.76 -15.57 15.17
N LYS A 269 14.09 -15.97 16.41
CA LYS A 269 13.10 -16.51 17.37
C LYS A 269 11.99 -15.51 17.67
N GLU A 270 12.23 -14.20 17.53
CA GLU A 270 11.19 -13.17 17.69
C GLU A 270 10.10 -13.26 16.61
N SER A 271 10.36 -13.89 15.45
CA SER A 271 9.35 -14.13 14.40
C SER A 271 8.16 -14.99 14.90
N THR A 272 8.38 -15.80 15.95
CA THR A 272 7.34 -16.61 16.60
C THR A 272 6.47 -15.83 17.60
N THR A 273 6.86 -14.60 17.97
CA THR A 273 6.11 -13.78 18.93
C THR A 273 4.83 -13.19 18.35
N VAL A 274 4.76 -13.10 17.02
CA VAL A 274 3.58 -12.62 16.28
C VAL A 274 3.06 -13.75 15.39
N PRO A 275 1.73 -13.89 15.24
CA PRO A 275 1.16 -14.93 14.38
C PRO A 275 1.77 -14.91 12.98
N GLN A 276 2.00 -16.09 12.42
CA GLN A 276 2.26 -16.20 10.99
C GLN A 276 0.98 -15.86 10.23
N ASN A 277 1.15 -15.20 9.09
CA ASN A 277 0.05 -14.92 8.19
C ASN A 277 0.46 -15.29 6.76
N PRO A 278 -0.50 -15.40 5.81
CA PRO A 278 -0.17 -15.80 4.44
C PRO A 278 0.88 -14.90 3.80
N SER A 279 0.93 -13.61 4.16
CA SER A 279 1.90 -12.66 3.63
C SER A 279 3.33 -12.96 4.09
N SER A 280 3.54 -13.27 5.38
CA SER A 280 4.87 -13.59 5.91
C SER A 280 5.38 -14.95 5.45
N ILE A 281 4.50 -15.93 5.28
CA ILE A 281 4.85 -17.23 4.68
C ILE A 281 5.35 -17.02 3.24
N LEU A 282 4.68 -16.17 2.48
CA LEU A 282 5.07 -15.86 1.10
C LEU A 282 6.42 -15.14 1.00
N ASP A 283 6.87 -14.43 2.04
CA ASP A 283 8.21 -13.84 2.05
C ASP A 283 9.30 -14.91 2.21
N ALA A 284 9.07 -15.93 3.05
CA ALA A 284 9.99 -17.04 3.20
C ALA A 284 10.14 -17.83 1.88
N LEU A 285 9.02 -18.11 1.20
CA LEU A 285 9.04 -18.70 -0.14
C LEU A 285 9.71 -17.78 -1.16
N GLY A 286 9.45 -16.48 -1.07
CA GLY A 286 10.09 -15.46 -1.89
C GLY A 286 11.61 -15.40 -1.72
N ALA A 287 12.14 -15.68 -0.51
CA ALA A 287 13.58 -15.78 -0.28
C ALA A 287 14.20 -16.92 -1.08
N SER A 288 13.56 -18.10 -1.09
CA SER A 288 13.98 -19.25 -1.91
C SER A 288 13.95 -18.92 -3.41
N VAL A 289 12.92 -18.20 -3.87
CA VAL A 289 12.82 -17.74 -5.27
C VAL A 289 13.95 -16.77 -5.61
N ALA A 290 14.27 -15.82 -4.72
CA ALA A 290 15.32 -14.84 -4.91
C ALA A 290 16.70 -15.50 -5.04
N GLU A 291 17.01 -16.45 -4.15
CA GLU A 291 18.29 -17.19 -4.18
C GLU A 291 18.44 -18.03 -5.44
N LEU A 292 17.38 -18.76 -5.83
CA LEU A 292 17.39 -19.52 -7.09
C LEU A 292 17.59 -18.60 -8.29
N GLN A 293 16.87 -17.48 -8.35
CA GLN A 293 17.00 -16.50 -9.43
C GLN A 293 18.40 -15.87 -9.48
N ALA A 294 18.99 -15.58 -8.32
CA ALA A 294 20.34 -15.01 -8.24
C ALA A 294 21.40 -16.00 -8.76
N ARG A 295 21.36 -17.25 -8.29
CA ARG A 295 22.26 -18.33 -8.77
C ARG A 295 22.13 -18.53 -10.29
N TYR A 296 20.90 -18.59 -10.79
CA TYR A 296 20.63 -18.73 -12.22
C TYR A 296 21.14 -17.53 -13.03
N SER A 297 20.87 -16.30 -12.57
CA SER A 297 21.25 -15.08 -13.28
C SER A 297 22.77 -14.89 -13.33
N GLN A 298 23.47 -15.22 -12.23
CA GLN A 298 24.93 -15.18 -12.18
C GLN A 298 25.55 -16.15 -13.18
N PHE A 299 25.02 -17.38 -13.26
CA PHE A 299 25.49 -18.38 -14.22
C PHE A 299 25.32 -17.91 -15.67
N VAL A 300 24.15 -17.39 -16.02
CA VAL A 300 23.86 -16.89 -17.37
C VAL A 300 24.78 -15.72 -17.73
N GLN A 301 25.04 -14.80 -16.80
CA GLN A 301 25.94 -13.64 -17.02
C GLN A 301 27.41 -14.04 -17.18
N GLN A 302 27.85 -15.11 -16.51
CA GLN A 302 29.23 -15.60 -16.59
C GLN A 302 29.51 -16.42 -17.86
N GLY A 303 28.56 -16.52 -18.80
CA GLY A 303 28.82 -17.10 -20.12
C GLY A 303 28.96 -18.62 -20.15
N GLY A 304 28.35 -19.34 -19.20
CA GLY A 304 28.29 -20.82 -19.23
C GLY A 304 29.66 -21.48 -19.33
N LEU A 305 30.64 -20.98 -18.58
CA LEU A 305 32.04 -21.43 -18.65
C LEU A 305 32.16 -22.92 -18.28
N SER A 306 32.16 -23.74 -19.33
CA SER A 306 32.31 -25.20 -19.43
C SER A 306 31.03 -25.98 -19.77
N MET A 307 30.99 -26.50 -21.01
CA MET A 307 29.95 -27.39 -21.54
C MET A 307 29.71 -28.66 -20.70
N THR A 308 30.69 -29.07 -19.88
CA THR A 308 30.63 -30.28 -19.05
C THR A 308 29.81 -30.13 -17.77
N SER A 309 29.66 -28.92 -17.21
CA SER A 309 28.85 -28.65 -16.00
C SER A 309 27.44 -28.12 -16.30
N LEU A 310 27.17 -27.76 -17.56
CA LEU A 310 25.93 -27.13 -18.01
C LEU A 310 24.68 -28.01 -17.78
N GLY A 311 24.75 -29.29 -18.15
CA GLY A 311 23.64 -30.23 -18.04
C GLY A 311 23.19 -30.53 -16.60
N PRO A 312 24.11 -30.90 -15.68
CA PRO A 312 23.78 -31.12 -14.26
C PRO A 312 23.18 -29.89 -13.58
N CYS A 313 23.73 -28.69 -13.80
CA CYS A 313 23.21 -27.45 -13.24
C CYS A 313 21.79 -27.13 -13.73
N MET A 314 21.49 -27.38 -15.02
CA MET A 314 20.14 -27.19 -15.56
C MET A 314 19.11 -28.10 -14.90
N LYS A 315 19.45 -29.38 -14.71
CA LYS A 315 18.58 -30.34 -14.01
C LYS A 315 18.35 -29.92 -12.56
N GLU A 316 19.39 -29.42 -11.87
CA GLU A 316 19.27 -28.88 -10.51
C GLU A 316 18.32 -27.68 -10.47
N TRP A 317 18.46 -26.69 -11.36
CA TRP A 317 17.56 -25.53 -11.37
C TRP A 317 16.11 -25.90 -11.70
N ILE A 318 15.89 -26.88 -12.61
CA ILE A 318 14.54 -27.38 -12.89
C ILE A 318 13.96 -28.05 -11.64
N ALA A 319 14.73 -28.90 -10.96
CA ALA A 319 14.29 -29.58 -9.74
C ALA A 319 14.00 -28.59 -8.60
N ASP A 320 14.89 -27.62 -8.37
CA ASP A 320 14.69 -26.55 -7.39
C ASP A 320 13.47 -25.70 -7.72
N ALA A 321 13.28 -25.32 -8.98
CA ALA A 321 12.13 -24.54 -9.41
C ALA A 321 10.82 -25.33 -9.23
N LYS A 322 10.80 -26.64 -9.53
CA LYS A 322 9.64 -27.51 -9.28
C LYS A 322 9.34 -27.61 -7.77
N ARG A 323 10.36 -27.77 -6.93
CA ARG A 323 10.19 -27.82 -5.47
C ARG A 323 9.56 -26.54 -4.93
N VAL A 324 10.12 -25.38 -5.26
CA VAL A 324 9.62 -24.09 -4.75
C VAL A 324 8.23 -23.78 -5.35
N ASP A 325 7.95 -24.14 -6.60
CA ASP A 325 6.63 -23.99 -7.22
C ASP A 325 5.56 -24.85 -6.53
N ALA A 326 5.91 -26.07 -6.10
CA ALA A 326 5.02 -26.91 -5.31
C ALA A 326 4.70 -26.30 -3.93
N GLU A 327 5.69 -25.70 -3.26
CA GLU A 327 5.47 -24.96 -2.00
C GLU A 327 4.56 -23.73 -2.20
N LEU A 328 4.73 -23.02 -3.32
CA LEU A 328 3.84 -21.91 -3.72
C LEU A 328 2.42 -22.39 -4.00
N LEU A 329 2.24 -23.53 -4.67
CA LEU A 329 0.92 -24.12 -4.87
C LEU A 329 0.28 -24.49 -3.52
N GLY A 330 1.04 -25.10 -2.62
CA GLY A 330 0.60 -25.38 -1.25
C GLY A 330 0.19 -24.12 -0.49
N TRP A 331 0.90 -23.00 -0.66
CA TRP A 331 0.47 -21.72 -0.10
C TRP A 331 -0.93 -21.31 -0.61
N SER A 332 -1.18 -21.43 -1.91
CA SER A 332 -2.46 -21.04 -2.53
C SER A 332 -3.65 -21.89 -2.08
N GLU A 333 -3.41 -23.14 -1.70
CA GLU A 333 -4.43 -24.04 -1.16
C GLU A 333 -4.79 -23.70 0.28
N ASN A 334 -3.79 -23.25 1.06
CA ASN A 334 -3.91 -22.99 2.49
C ASN A 334 -4.29 -21.55 2.87
N VAL A 335 -4.38 -20.61 1.91
CA VAL A 335 -4.88 -19.27 2.22
C VAL A 335 -6.34 -19.31 2.69
N PRO A 336 -6.74 -18.41 3.62
CA PRO A 336 -8.12 -18.33 4.09
C PRO A 336 -9.13 -18.22 2.94
N HIS A 337 -10.29 -18.88 3.05
CA HIS A 337 -11.30 -18.88 1.99
C HIS A 337 -11.71 -17.48 1.52
N HIS A 338 -11.82 -16.52 2.43
CA HIS A 338 -12.19 -15.14 2.11
C HIS A 338 -11.11 -14.38 1.33
N TRP A 339 -9.87 -14.87 1.26
CA TRP A 339 -8.82 -14.30 0.40
C TRP A 339 -8.86 -14.80 -1.02
N ARG A 340 -9.54 -15.92 -1.28
CA ARG A 340 -9.55 -16.54 -2.61
C ARG A 340 -10.22 -15.58 -3.61
N PRO A 341 -9.64 -15.39 -4.80
CA PRO A 341 -10.22 -14.50 -5.80
C PRO A 341 -11.63 -14.96 -6.17
N VAL A 342 -12.56 -14.02 -6.24
CA VAL A 342 -13.91 -14.29 -6.74
C VAL A 342 -13.98 -13.83 -8.20
N ARG A 343 -14.31 -14.75 -9.11
CA ARG A 343 -14.35 -14.47 -10.54
C ARG A 343 -15.69 -13.88 -10.96
N LEU A 344 -15.64 -12.72 -11.63
CA LEU A 344 -16.75 -12.03 -12.26
C LEU A 344 -16.65 -12.13 -13.78
N ILE A 345 -17.80 -12.17 -14.47
CA ILE A 345 -17.87 -12.25 -15.93
C ILE A 345 -18.56 -11.01 -16.50
N SER A 346 -17.96 -10.40 -17.52
CA SER A 346 -18.48 -9.21 -18.20
C SER A 346 -19.82 -9.46 -18.89
N GLY A 347 -20.70 -8.47 -18.85
CA GLY A 347 -22.08 -8.60 -19.36
C GLY A 347 -23.03 -9.37 -18.44
N ARG A 348 -22.53 -9.95 -17.33
CA ARG A 348 -23.35 -10.45 -16.22
C ARG A 348 -23.12 -9.64 -14.95
N ASP A 349 -21.87 -9.61 -14.50
CA ASP A 349 -21.51 -9.10 -13.18
C ASP A 349 -20.68 -7.80 -13.25
N ILE A 350 -20.24 -7.43 -14.46
CA ILE A 350 -19.36 -6.29 -14.72
C ILE A 350 -20.00 -5.41 -15.79
N ASP A 351 -20.04 -4.10 -15.50
CA ASP A 351 -20.48 -3.07 -16.43
C ASP A 351 -19.56 -2.99 -17.65
N SER A 352 -20.13 -2.77 -18.83
CA SER A 352 -19.41 -2.77 -20.11
C SER A 352 -18.40 -1.61 -20.25
N SER A 353 -18.52 -0.57 -19.43
CA SER A 353 -17.55 0.54 -19.37
C SER A 353 -16.21 0.16 -18.75
N ILE A 354 -16.12 -0.99 -18.06
CA ILE A 354 -14.91 -1.45 -17.38
C ILE A 354 -14.07 -2.27 -18.36
N PRO A 355 -12.83 -1.85 -18.69
CA PRO A 355 -11.94 -2.62 -19.54
C PRO A 355 -11.52 -3.93 -18.85
N THR A 356 -11.89 -5.07 -19.45
CA THR A 356 -11.55 -6.42 -18.94
C THR A 356 -10.67 -7.18 -19.93
N TYR A 357 -9.82 -8.08 -19.44
CA TYR A 357 -9.13 -9.06 -20.28
C TYR A 357 -10.00 -10.31 -20.40
N GLN A 358 -10.30 -10.74 -21.64
CA GLN A 358 -11.17 -11.90 -21.92
C GLN A 358 -12.51 -11.89 -21.17
N SER A 359 -13.11 -10.71 -20.97
CA SER A 359 -14.39 -10.56 -20.26
C SER A 359 -14.39 -11.07 -18.81
N VAL A 360 -13.22 -11.14 -18.15
CA VAL A 360 -13.06 -11.64 -16.79
C VAL A 360 -12.47 -10.59 -15.86
N CYS A 361 -12.93 -10.58 -14.61
CA CYS A 361 -12.30 -9.85 -13.51
C CYS A 361 -12.30 -10.72 -12.25
N ASP A 362 -11.14 -10.88 -11.62
CA ASP A 362 -11.00 -11.46 -10.29
C ASP A 362 -11.06 -10.34 -9.24
N VAL A 363 -11.99 -10.43 -8.28
CA VAL A 363 -12.17 -9.44 -7.20
C VAL A 363 -11.74 -9.97 -5.84
N TYR A 364 -11.39 -9.04 -4.95
CA TYR A 364 -10.76 -9.32 -3.66
C TYR A 364 -11.33 -8.49 -2.52
N PRO A 365 -11.15 -8.90 -1.26
CA PRO A 365 -11.60 -8.11 -0.10
C PRO A 365 -10.87 -6.77 0.02
N SER A 366 -9.61 -6.68 -0.45
CA SER A 366 -8.84 -5.44 -0.44
C SER A 366 -7.76 -5.43 -1.52
N CYS A 367 -7.29 -4.23 -1.88
CA CYS A 367 -6.12 -4.09 -2.75
C CYS A 367 -4.87 -4.77 -2.19
N GLN A 368 -4.71 -4.86 -0.86
CA GLN A 368 -3.58 -5.54 -0.23
C GLN A 368 -3.58 -7.04 -0.56
N ILE A 369 -4.71 -7.71 -0.36
CA ILE A 369 -4.86 -9.15 -0.64
C ILE A 369 -4.66 -9.44 -2.12
N ALA A 370 -5.27 -8.61 -2.99
CA ALA A 370 -5.06 -8.71 -4.43
C ALA A 370 -3.57 -8.59 -4.81
N SER A 371 -2.86 -7.68 -4.15
CA SER A 371 -1.43 -7.49 -4.37
C SER A 371 -0.63 -8.71 -3.89
N ILE A 372 -0.93 -9.30 -2.73
CA ILE A 372 -0.28 -10.52 -2.24
C ILE A 372 -0.44 -11.69 -3.23
N TRP A 373 -1.65 -11.87 -3.79
CA TRP A 373 -1.85 -12.83 -4.88
C TRP A 373 -1.00 -12.53 -6.10
N ASN A 374 -0.86 -11.26 -6.49
CA ASN A 374 0.02 -10.88 -7.58
C ASN A 374 1.50 -11.15 -7.27
N LEU A 375 1.96 -10.98 -6.03
CA LEU A 375 3.32 -11.37 -5.62
C LEU A 375 3.54 -12.89 -5.81
N TRP A 376 2.57 -13.70 -5.38
CA TRP A 376 2.59 -15.15 -5.61
C TRP A 376 2.65 -15.49 -7.11
N ARG A 377 1.80 -14.84 -7.94
CA ARG A 377 1.81 -15.03 -9.41
C ARG A 377 3.17 -14.70 -10.01
N PHE A 378 3.82 -13.61 -9.59
CA PHE A 378 5.14 -13.26 -10.11
C PHE A 378 6.22 -14.24 -9.69
N GLN A 379 6.20 -14.72 -8.45
CA GLN A 379 7.13 -15.76 -8.02
C GLN A 379 7.00 -17.01 -8.92
N ARG A 380 5.77 -17.44 -9.23
CA ARG A 380 5.52 -18.54 -10.18
C ARG A 380 5.96 -18.24 -11.62
N ILE A 381 5.70 -17.04 -12.13
CA ILE A 381 6.18 -16.60 -13.46
C ILE A 381 7.71 -16.66 -13.54
N LEU A 382 8.42 -16.24 -12.49
CA LEU A 382 9.88 -16.29 -12.43
C LEU A 382 10.40 -17.73 -12.44
N LEU A 383 9.80 -18.63 -11.65
CA LEU A 383 10.15 -20.04 -11.65
C LEU A 383 9.86 -20.70 -13.01
N ALA A 384 8.71 -20.41 -13.62
CA ALA A 384 8.37 -20.88 -14.96
C ALA A 384 9.36 -20.36 -16.01
N LYS A 385 9.79 -19.09 -15.93
CA LYS A 385 10.83 -18.55 -16.80
C LYS A 385 12.15 -19.32 -16.65
N ILE A 386 12.60 -19.56 -15.43
CA ILE A 386 13.83 -20.33 -15.17
C ILE A 386 13.71 -21.75 -15.74
N LYS A 387 12.60 -22.46 -15.45
CA LYS A 387 12.32 -23.80 -16.00
C LYS A 387 12.35 -23.80 -17.53
N LEU A 388 11.62 -22.88 -18.17
CA LEU A 388 11.50 -22.80 -19.63
C LEU A 388 12.85 -22.54 -20.29
N SER A 389 13.64 -21.61 -19.76
CA SER A 389 14.97 -21.31 -20.30
C SER A 389 15.93 -22.48 -20.11
N SER A 390 15.90 -23.17 -18.96
CA SER A 390 16.73 -24.37 -18.73
C SER A 390 16.36 -25.52 -19.68
N LEU A 391 15.06 -25.79 -19.87
CA LEU A 391 14.58 -26.82 -20.80
C LEU A 391 14.97 -26.52 -22.26
N GLY A 392 14.85 -25.25 -22.68
CA GLY A 392 15.19 -24.84 -24.04
C GLY A 392 16.66 -25.07 -24.40
N VAL A 393 17.58 -24.88 -23.46
CA VAL A 393 19.02 -25.15 -23.68
C VAL A 393 19.32 -26.66 -23.66
N CYS A 394 18.62 -27.44 -22.82
CA CYS A 394 18.75 -28.90 -22.84
C CYS A 394 18.34 -29.50 -24.20
N SER A 395 17.28 -28.97 -24.84
CA SER A 395 16.82 -29.44 -26.15
C SER A 395 17.71 -28.98 -27.32
N GLY A 396 18.34 -27.80 -27.23
CA GLY A 396 19.15 -27.23 -28.32
C GLY A 396 20.58 -27.77 -28.45
N ASN A 397 21.17 -28.27 -27.35
CA ASN A 397 22.58 -28.67 -27.30
C ASN A 397 22.86 -30.16 -27.62
N GLY A 398 21.91 -30.89 -28.20
CA GLY A 398 22.19 -32.24 -28.70
C GLY A 398 22.65 -33.24 -27.63
N CYS A 399 22.19 -33.12 -26.38
CA CYS A 399 22.25 -34.20 -25.39
C CYS A 399 21.28 -35.35 -25.74
N THR A 400 21.13 -35.66 -27.02
CA THR A 400 20.57 -36.93 -27.51
C THR A 400 21.69 -37.95 -27.54
N SER A 401 22.15 -38.37 -26.36
CA SER A 401 22.70 -39.71 -26.23
C SER A 401 21.53 -40.65 -26.48
N PHE A 402 21.57 -41.34 -27.62
CA PHE A 402 20.66 -42.42 -27.96
C PHE A 402 20.80 -43.54 -26.91
N ALA A 403 19.98 -43.48 -25.85
CA ALA A 403 19.55 -44.62 -25.04
C ALA A 403 18.44 -44.19 -24.07
N ASP A 404 17.30 -44.89 -24.13
CA ASP A 404 16.22 -44.97 -23.14
C ASP A 404 15.37 -43.73 -22.78
N GLY A 405 14.11 -43.73 -23.25
CA GLY A 405 12.90 -43.27 -22.52
C GLY A 405 12.74 -41.79 -22.12
N HIS A 406 13.79 -40.98 -22.10
CA HIS A 406 13.81 -39.67 -21.45
C HIS A 406 13.27 -38.51 -22.28
N VAL A 407 13.19 -38.64 -23.61
CA VAL A 407 12.79 -37.56 -24.54
C VAL A 407 11.30 -37.16 -24.36
N LEU A 408 10.44 -38.09 -23.93
CA LEU A 408 9.03 -37.82 -23.70
C LEU A 408 8.78 -36.96 -22.45
N TYR A 409 9.63 -37.06 -21.44
CA TYR A 409 9.46 -36.36 -20.16
C TYR A 409 9.74 -34.85 -20.30
N ASP A 410 10.79 -34.49 -21.06
CA ASP A 410 11.17 -33.08 -21.30
C ASP A 410 10.12 -32.32 -22.12
N HIS A 411 9.41 -32.99 -23.04
CA HIS A 411 8.36 -32.35 -23.85
C HIS A 411 7.08 -32.04 -23.06
N ALA A 412 6.66 -32.94 -22.17
CA ALA A 412 5.51 -32.71 -21.29
C ALA A 412 5.79 -31.57 -20.31
N ASP A 413 6.97 -31.55 -19.70
CA ASP A 413 7.42 -30.47 -18.80
C ASP A 413 7.47 -29.11 -19.51
N LEU A 414 7.87 -29.08 -20.78
CA LEU A 414 7.91 -27.85 -21.56
C LEU A 414 6.51 -27.31 -21.90
N ILE A 415 5.55 -28.20 -22.21
CA ILE A 415 4.15 -27.82 -22.43
C ILE A 415 3.53 -27.29 -21.14
N ASP A 416 3.69 -28.04 -20.04
CA ASP A 416 3.18 -27.65 -18.71
C ASP A 416 3.75 -26.29 -18.26
N CYS A 417 5.04 -26.07 -18.48
CA CYS A 417 5.70 -24.82 -18.14
C CYS A 417 5.13 -23.63 -18.95
N ARG A 418 4.91 -23.80 -20.26
CA ARG A 418 4.30 -22.77 -21.11
C ARG A 418 2.86 -22.49 -20.71
N GLN A 419 2.08 -23.54 -20.42
CA GLN A 419 0.70 -23.40 -19.96
C GLN A 419 0.65 -22.65 -18.62
N THR A 420 1.45 -23.06 -17.64
CA THR A 420 1.57 -22.39 -16.34
C THR A 420 1.92 -20.92 -16.50
N LEU A 421 2.89 -20.59 -17.37
CA LEU A 421 3.27 -19.21 -17.65
C LEU A 421 2.09 -18.41 -18.21
N GLN A 422 1.42 -18.93 -19.25
CA GLN A 422 0.27 -18.27 -19.88
C GLN A 422 -0.87 -18.04 -18.89
N GLU A 423 -1.29 -19.08 -18.16
CA GLU A 423 -2.41 -19.00 -17.21
C GLU A 423 -2.10 -18.06 -16.05
N THR A 424 -0.84 -18.00 -15.62
CA THR A 424 -0.43 -17.08 -14.55
C THR A 424 -0.45 -15.63 -15.04
N VAL A 425 -0.02 -15.35 -16.27
CA VAL A 425 -0.13 -14.00 -16.88
C VAL A 425 -1.61 -13.63 -17.10
N ASP A 426 -2.45 -14.55 -17.57
CA ASP A 426 -3.90 -14.39 -17.66
C ASP A 426 -4.48 -13.97 -16.29
N SER A 427 -4.09 -14.67 -15.23
CA SER A 427 -4.55 -14.39 -13.86
C SER A 427 -4.09 -13.03 -13.32
N VAL A 428 -2.89 -12.54 -13.70
CA VAL A 428 -2.48 -11.16 -13.41
C VAL A 428 -3.42 -10.17 -14.11
N CYS A 429 -3.69 -10.40 -15.40
CA CYS A 429 -4.58 -9.56 -16.21
C CYS A 429 -6.00 -9.51 -15.63
N TYR A 430 -6.54 -10.64 -15.17
CA TYR A 430 -7.86 -10.70 -14.53
C TYR A 430 -7.95 -9.86 -13.24
N SER A 431 -6.84 -9.59 -12.55
CA SER A 431 -6.84 -8.76 -11.32
C SER A 431 -6.87 -7.25 -11.58
N ILE A 432 -6.54 -6.80 -12.79
CA ILE A 432 -6.38 -5.37 -13.09
C ILE A 432 -7.69 -4.58 -13.06
N PRO A 433 -8.83 -5.09 -13.60
CA PRO A 433 -10.07 -4.32 -13.59
C PRO A 433 -10.57 -4.03 -12.16
N PHE A 434 -10.29 -4.91 -11.20
CA PHE A 434 -10.58 -4.68 -9.78
C PHE A 434 -9.90 -3.42 -9.24
N TYR A 435 -8.67 -3.12 -9.66
CA TYR A 435 -7.94 -1.95 -9.20
C TYR A 435 -8.36 -0.64 -9.87
N LEU A 436 -8.80 -0.70 -11.13
CA LEU A 436 -8.95 0.50 -11.98
C LEU A 436 -10.41 0.84 -12.29
N GLY A 437 -11.31 -0.14 -12.25
CA GLY A 437 -12.70 -0.01 -12.67
C GLY A 437 -12.86 0.56 -14.06
N ASN A 438 -13.71 1.57 -14.24
CA ASN A 438 -13.90 2.32 -15.49
C ASN A 438 -13.10 3.64 -15.56
N ARG A 439 -12.29 3.97 -14.54
CA ARG A 439 -11.57 5.26 -14.46
C ARG A 439 -10.52 5.39 -15.56
N ASN A 440 -10.59 6.43 -16.38
CA ASN A 440 -9.67 6.65 -17.51
C ASN A 440 -9.05 8.06 -17.54
N THR A 441 -9.31 8.86 -16.51
CA THR A 441 -8.80 10.23 -16.33
C THR A 441 -7.83 10.32 -15.16
N ARG A 442 -7.20 11.48 -15.02
CA ARG A 442 -6.32 11.81 -13.89
C ARG A 442 -7.07 11.73 -12.57
N SER A 443 -6.48 11.10 -11.56
CA SER A 443 -7.11 10.97 -10.23
C SER A 443 -7.36 12.34 -9.60
N ASN A 444 -8.52 12.52 -8.99
CA ASN A 444 -8.88 13.80 -8.38
C ASN A 444 -9.74 13.58 -7.13
N LEU A 445 -9.82 14.59 -6.25
CA LEU A 445 -10.57 14.46 -5.00
C LEU A 445 -12.08 14.20 -5.21
N SER A 446 -12.68 14.64 -6.32
CA SER A 446 -14.09 14.35 -6.62
C SER A 446 -14.35 12.88 -6.95
N ASP A 447 -13.33 12.10 -7.35
CA ASP A 447 -13.46 10.68 -7.67
C ASP A 447 -14.05 9.88 -6.48
N PHE A 448 -13.71 10.25 -5.24
CA PHE A 448 -14.19 9.56 -4.03
C PHE A 448 -15.71 9.62 -3.85
N THR A 449 -16.35 10.59 -4.50
CA THR A 449 -17.80 10.85 -4.39
C THR A 449 -18.53 10.73 -5.72
N ASP A 450 -17.82 10.59 -6.84
CA ASP A 450 -18.41 10.52 -8.17
C ASP A 450 -19.13 9.17 -8.37
N PRO A 451 -20.48 9.13 -8.50
CA PRO A 451 -21.22 7.89 -8.67
C PRO A 451 -20.95 7.21 -10.04
N MET A 452 -20.45 7.93 -11.03
CA MET A 452 -20.15 7.39 -12.37
C MET A 452 -18.91 6.50 -12.39
N ILE A 453 -18.09 6.56 -11.34
CA ILE A 453 -16.98 5.63 -11.16
C ILE A 453 -17.52 4.27 -10.74
N LEU A 454 -17.32 3.27 -11.59
CA LEU A 454 -17.74 1.90 -11.33
C LEU A 454 -16.51 1.06 -11.05
N LEU A 455 -16.55 0.30 -9.95
CA LEU A 455 -15.49 -0.61 -9.52
C LEU A 455 -16.06 -2.02 -9.37
N PRO A 456 -15.41 -3.06 -9.94
CA PRO A 456 -15.76 -4.44 -9.65
C PRO A 456 -15.64 -4.72 -8.16
N SER A 457 -16.66 -5.35 -7.56
CA SER A 457 -16.63 -5.68 -6.14
C SER A 457 -17.43 -6.94 -5.84
N GLN A 458 -17.03 -7.65 -4.80
CA GLN A 458 -17.78 -8.80 -4.27
C GLN A 458 -19.18 -8.41 -3.74
N TYR A 459 -19.42 -7.15 -3.42
CA TYR A 459 -20.73 -6.66 -2.98
C TYR A 459 -21.77 -6.71 -4.11
N SER A 460 -21.34 -6.57 -5.36
CA SER A 460 -22.21 -6.66 -6.53
C SER A 460 -22.85 -8.05 -6.66
N LEU A 461 -22.20 -9.09 -6.13
CA LEU A 461 -22.72 -10.47 -6.11
C LEU A 461 -23.70 -10.72 -4.96
N LYS A 462 -23.52 -10.07 -3.79
CA LYS A 462 -24.42 -10.23 -2.63
C LYS A 462 -25.77 -9.56 -2.83
N GLU A 463 -25.84 -8.49 -3.62
CA GLU A 463 -27.11 -7.85 -3.97
C GLU A 463 -27.95 -8.68 -4.97
N THR A 464 -27.30 -9.56 -5.74
CA THR A 464 -27.95 -10.44 -6.73
C THR A 464 -28.21 -11.87 -6.23
N ARG A 465 -27.48 -12.34 -5.21
CA ARG A 465 -27.66 -13.66 -4.60
C ARG A 465 -28.01 -13.52 -3.12
N LEU A 466 -29.26 -13.83 -2.76
CA LEU A 466 -29.75 -13.99 -1.38
C LEU A 466 -29.08 -15.21 -0.70
N ASP A 467 -27.75 -15.19 -0.54
CA ASP A 467 -27.04 -16.28 0.15
C ASP A 467 -26.56 -15.84 1.53
N ASN A 468 -27.06 -16.58 2.53
CA ASN A 468 -26.96 -16.35 3.96
C ASN A 468 -25.65 -16.90 4.56
N ASN A 469 -24.56 -16.94 3.79
CA ASN A 469 -23.26 -17.39 4.29
C ASN A 469 -22.53 -16.21 4.94
N GLY A 470 -22.72 -16.11 6.26
CA GLY A 470 -22.29 -15.03 7.15
C GLY A 470 -20.79 -14.82 7.31
N LEU A 471 -20.11 -14.40 6.24
CA LEU A 471 -18.86 -13.64 6.34
C LEU A 471 -19.19 -12.16 6.11
N GLU A 472 -19.30 -11.41 7.21
CA GLU A 472 -19.30 -9.95 7.14
C GLU A 472 -18.00 -9.50 6.46
N PRO A 473 -18.09 -8.70 5.39
CA PRO A 473 -16.89 -8.22 4.74
C PRO A 473 -16.13 -7.27 5.67
N CYS A 474 -14.80 -7.37 5.66
CA CYS A 474 -13.90 -6.64 6.57
C CYS A 474 -13.98 -5.10 6.41
N LEU A 475 -14.54 -4.60 5.32
CA LEU A 475 -14.77 -3.17 5.06
C LEU A 475 -16.25 -2.91 4.79
N SER A 476 -16.71 -1.67 4.92
CA SER A 476 -17.99 -1.28 4.32
C SER A 476 -17.89 -1.18 2.78
N LYS A 477 -19.02 -1.19 2.06
CA LYS A 477 -19.04 -0.98 0.60
C LYS A 477 -18.37 0.35 0.22
N ASP A 478 -18.65 1.40 0.98
CA ASP A 478 -18.09 2.74 0.76
C ASP A 478 -16.60 2.79 1.06
N ASP A 479 -16.14 2.16 2.15
CA ASP A 479 -14.71 2.14 2.48
C ASP A 479 -13.93 1.29 1.47
N HIS A 480 -14.50 0.18 0.99
CA HIS A 480 -13.91 -0.62 -0.09
C HIS A 480 -13.75 0.20 -1.37
N ARG A 481 -14.79 0.96 -1.75
CA ARG A 481 -14.75 1.87 -2.90
C ARG A 481 -13.64 2.93 -2.75
N ARG A 482 -13.60 3.65 -1.62
CA ARG A 482 -12.58 4.70 -1.36
C ARG A 482 -11.18 4.13 -1.35
N HIS A 483 -11.00 2.96 -0.74
CA HIS A 483 -9.73 2.22 -0.69
C HIS A 483 -9.20 1.91 -2.10
N VAL A 484 -10.05 1.34 -2.95
CA VAL A 484 -9.68 0.99 -4.34
C VAL A 484 -9.38 2.24 -5.17
N ILE A 485 -10.15 3.32 -5.01
CA ILE A 485 -9.87 4.60 -5.69
C ILE A 485 -8.49 5.14 -5.31
N ALA A 486 -8.15 5.11 -4.02
CA ALA A 486 -6.91 5.67 -3.50
C ALA A 486 -5.67 4.83 -3.85
N GLN A 487 -5.76 3.51 -3.63
CA GLN A 487 -4.61 2.60 -3.70
C GLN A 487 -4.54 1.81 -5.00
N GLY A 488 -5.67 1.58 -5.67
CA GLY A 488 -5.79 0.71 -6.84
C GLY A 488 -4.77 1.02 -7.95
N PRO A 489 -4.67 2.27 -8.45
CA PRO A 489 -3.70 2.61 -9.47
C PRO A 489 -2.25 2.33 -9.07
N TRP A 490 -1.87 2.64 -7.83
CA TRP A 490 -0.55 2.31 -7.28
C TRP A 490 -0.31 0.80 -7.23
N ARG A 491 -1.33 0.02 -6.83
CA ARG A 491 -1.24 -1.44 -6.75
C ARG A 491 -1.21 -2.12 -8.11
N ALA A 492 -1.90 -1.59 -9.11
CA ALA A 492 -1.89 -2.09 -10.50
C ALA A 492 -0.60 -1.72 -11.26
N MET A 493 0.06 -0.62 -10.89
CA MET A 493 1.33 -0.19 -11.48
C MET A 493 2.42 -1.27 -11.38
N HIS A 494 2.51 -1.95 -10.24
CA HIS A 494 3.51 -2.97 -9.98
C HIS A 494 3.39 -4.19 -10.93
N PRO A 495 2.26 -4.91 -10.99
CA PRO A 495 2.12 -6.05 -11.89
C PRO A 495 2.31 -5.67 -13.36
N LEU A 496 1.73 -4.56 -13.80
CA LEU A 496 1.78 -4.14 -15.20
C LEU A 496 3.21 -3.74 -15.62
N SER A 497 3.90 -2.92 -14.82
CA SER A 497 5.30 -2.58 -15.12
C SER A 497 6.23 -3.80 -15.05
N HIS A 498 5.95 -4.76 -14.16
CA HIS A 498 6.71 -6.01 -14.10
C HIS A 498 6.54 -6.83 -15.38
N LEU A 499 5.31 -7.07 -15.84
CA LEU A 499 5.06 -7.80 -17.08
C LEU A 499 5.71 -7.10 -18.29
N LEU A 500 5.53 -5.79 -18.47
CA LEU A 500 6.15 -5.06 -19.58
C LEU A 500 7.68 -5.13 -19.60
N THR A 501 8.29 -5.01 -18.42
CA THR A 501 9.75 -5.17 -18.34
C THR A 501 10.17 -6.60 -18.61
N LEU A 502 9.43 -7.61 -18.11
CA LEU A 502 9.69 -9.02 -18.38
C LEU A 502 9.61 -9.36 -19.88
N PHE A 503 8.64 -8.79 -20.60
CA PHE A 503 8.46 -8.94 -22.05
C PHE A 503 9.52 -8.22 -22.88
N SER A 504 10.29 -7.32 -22.27
CA SER A 504 11.31 -6.50 -22.94
C SER A 504 12.72 -6.74 -22.41
N GLU A 505 12.93 -7.79 -21.59
CA GLU A 505 14.27 -8.24 -21.17
C GLU A 505 15.01 -8.93 -22.31
N ASP A 506 16.34 -8.85 -22.32
CA ASP A 506 17.18 -9.65 -23.21
C ASP A 506 16.90 -11.16 -22.94
N HIS A 507 16.69 -11.94 -24.01
CA HIS A 507 16.18 -13.33 -23.96
C HIS A 507 14.72 -13.52 -23.51
N SER A 508 13.86 -12.50 -23.65
CA SER A 508 12.40 -12.62 -23.40
C SER A 508 11.61 -13.31 -24.53
N GLU A 509 12.24 -13.61 -25.66
CA GLU A 509 11.62 -14.26 -26.83
C GLU A 509 10.83 -15.54 -26.49
N PRO A 510 11.27 -16.42 -25.55
CA PRO A 510 10.48 -17.58 -25.15
C PRO A 510 9.17 -17.22 -24.44
N ILE A 511 9.11 -16.08 -23.74
CA ILE A 511 7.91 -15.63 -23.01
C ILE A 511 6.93 -15.01 -23.98
N THR A 512 7.38 -14.10 -24.84
CA THR A 512 6.50 -13.38 -25.78
C THR A 512 5.84 -14.32 -26.78
N ARG A 513 6.51 -15.41 -27.18
CA ARG A 513 5.94 -16.47 -28.02
C ARG A 513 4.85 -17.32 -27.34
N VAL A 514 4.80 -17.33 -26.00
CA VAL A 514 3.79 -18.08 -25.25
C VAL A 514 2.50 -17.26 -25.10
N LEU A 515 2.62 -15.92 -25.05
CA LEU A 515 1.50 -15.01 -24.81
C LEU A 515 0.39 -15.16 -25.86
N ARG A 516 -0.85 -15.02 -25.41
CA ARG A 516 -2.02 -14.92 -26.31
C ARG A 516 -1.92 -13.66 -27.17
N SER A 517 -2.46 -13.75 -28.38
CA SER A 517 -2.59 -12.60 -29.28
C SER A 517 -3.30 -11.43 -28.58
N GLY A 518 -2.74 -10.23 -28.68
CA GLY A 518 -3.29 -9.00 -28.08
C GLY A 518 -3.01 -8.82 -26.58
N GLN A 519 -2.42 -9.81 -25.90
CA GLN A 519 -2.23 -9.75 -24.45
C GLN A 519 -1.17 -8.73 -24.04
N GLN A 520 -0.07 -8.64 -24.79
CA GLN A 520 1.00 -7.69 -24.51
C GLN A 520 0.50 -6.25 -24.72
N GLU A 521 -0.24 -6.01 -25.80
CA GLU A 521 -0.90 -4.74 -26.11
C GLU A 521 -1.89 -4.36 -25.01
N TRP A 522 -2.71 -5.30 -24.55
CA TRP A 522 -3.65 -5.06 -23.46
C TRP A 522 -2.94 -4.67 -22.16
N VAL A 523 -1.85 -5.34 -21.79
CA VAL A 523 -1.03 -5.00 -20.62
C VAL A 523 -0.43 -3.59 -20.78
N ARG A 524 0.04 -3.25 -21.98
CA ARG A 524 0.58 -1.92 -22.30
C ARG A 524 -0.46 -0.83 -22.12
N ASP A 525 -1.67 -1.03 -22.65
CA ASP A 525 -2.78 -0.08 -22.55
C ASP A 525 -3.20 0.14 -21.10
N GLN A 526 -3.30 -0.94 -20.31
CA GLN A 526 -3.62 -0.80 -18.89
C GLN A 526 -2.49 -0.11 -18.11
N PHE A 527 -1.22 -0.32 -18.48
CA PHE A 527 -0.11 0.39 -17.84
C PHE A 527 -0.16 1.89 -18.14
N LEU A 528 -0.38 2.28 -19.39
CA LEU A 528 -0.53 3.70 -19.78
C LEU A 528 -1.76 4.34 -19.12
N ARG A 529 -2.83 3.57 -18.90
CA ARG A 529 -3.98 4.01 -18.11
C ARG A 529 -3.59 4.28 -16.66
N VAL A 530 -2.77 3.43 -16.04
CA VAL A 530 -2.24 3.65 -14.69
C VAL A 530 -1.35 4.89 -14.62
N THR A 531 -0.45 5.09 -15.58
CA THR A 531 0.41 6.29 -15.60
C THR A 531 -0.41 7.57 -15.68
N LYS A 532 -1.51 7.56 -16.46
CA LYS A 532 -2.46 8.67 -16.54
C LYS A 532 -3.20 8.90 -15.21
N LEU A 533 -3.72 7.85 -14.57
CA LEU A 533 -4.41 7.93 -13.28
C LEU A 533 -3.49 8.49 -12.17
N LEU A 534 -2.21 8.12 -12.21
CA LEU A 534 -1.19 8.53 -11.24
C LEU A 534 -0.47 9.84 -11.60
N HIS A 535 -0.78 10.50 -12.72
CA HIS A 535 -0.07 11.71 -13.16
C HIS A 535 1.44 11.53 -13.36
N LEU A 536 1.88 10.31 -13.71
CA LEU A 536 3.28 10.07 -14.02
C LEU A 536 3.67 10.87 -15.27
N PRO A 537 4.91 11.39 -15.33
CA PRO A 537 5.34 12.19 -16.47
C PRO A 537 5.30 11.36 -17.75
N SER A 538 4.85 11.98 -18.84
CA SER A 538 5.10 11.46 -20.19
C SER A 538 6.56 11.69 -20.53
N SER A 539 7.17 10.75 -21.27
CA SER A 539 8.59 10.78 -21.67
C SER A 539 9.04 12.01 -22.47
N SER A 540 8.12 12.89 -22.89
CA SER A 540 8.38 14.04 -23.76
C SER A 540 8.79 15.33 -23.02
N GLY A 541 9.44 15.23 -21.87
CA GLY A 541 9.59 16.37 -20.95
C GLY A 541 10.85 17.21 -21.07
N ASN A 542 12.04 16.61 -21.12
CA ASN A 542 13.25 17.35 -20.73
C ASN A 542 14.51 17.20 -21.62
N ASP A 543 14.47 16.48 -22.76
CA ASP A 543 15.67 16.30 -23.60
C ASP A 543 15.42 16.51 -25.12
N ILE A 544 14.52 17.41 -25.52
CA ILE A 544 14.36 17.77 -26.95
C ILE A 544 14.41 19.28 -27.14
N GLU A 545 15.58 19.86 -26.89
CA GLU A 545 16.14 20.89 -27.76
C GLU A 545 17.37 20.30 -28.46
N ARG A 546 17.12 19.39 -29.42
CA ARG A 546 17.97 19.01 -30.57
C ARG A 546 17.63 17.60 -31.07
N SER A 547 16.53 17.51 -31.82
CA SER A 547 16.52 16.96 -33.17
C SER A 547 15.07 16.78 -33.59
N GLU A 548 14.68 17.54 -34.61
CA GLU A 548 13.48 17.23 -35.38
C GLU A 548 13.70 15.89 -36.09
N SER A 549 12.62 15.13 -36.25
CA SER A 549 12.48 13.87 -37.00
C SER A 549 12.75 12.55 -36.26
N THR A 550 11.80 12.15 -35.41
CA THR A 550 11.25 10.78 -35.50
C THR A 550 9.92 10.73 -34.75
N LYS A 551 8.84 10.31 -35.41
CA LYS A 551 7.59 9.94 -34.74
C LYS A 551 7.93 8.84 -33.74
N SER A 552 7.97 9.16 -32.45
CA SER A 552 8.26 8.19 -31.39
C SER A 552 7.19 7.09 -31.43
N ASN A 553 7.61 5.85 -31.67
CA ASN A 553 6.72 4.70 -31.61
C ASN A 553 6.06 4.64 -30.22
N PRO A 554 4.71 4.71 -30.09
CA PRO A 554 4.05 4.66 -28.79
C PRO A 554 4.41 3.39 -27.98
N ASP A 555 4.75 2.29 -28.67
CA ASP A 555 5.21 1.04 -28.06
C ASP A 555 6.57 1.16 -27.37
N GLY A 556 7.48 2.03 -27.81
CA GLY A 556 8.75 2.22 -27.11
C GLY A 556 8.60 3.00 -25.79
N ASN A 557 7.52 3.77 -25.69
CA ASN A 557 7.30 4.72 -24.60
C ASN A 557 6.82 4.04 -23.31
N ALA A 558 5.84 3.13 -23.41
CA ALA A 558 5.31 2.43 -22.24
C ALA A 558 6.38 1.56 -21.56
N GLU A 559 7.18 0.84 -22.34
CA GLU A 559 8.27 0.00 -21.87
C GLU A 559 9.38 0.82 -21.21
N TYR A 560 9.73 1.98 -21.77
CA TYR A 560 10.66 2.92 -21.16
C TYR A 560 10.15 3.43 -19.81
N LEU A 561 8.89 3.86 -19.75
CA LEU A 561 8.24 4.31 -18.51
C LEU A 561 8.18 3.17 -17.47
N ALA A 562 7.84 1.95 -17.89
CA ALA A 562 7.81 0.78 -17.01
C ALA A 562 9.20 0.50 -16.41
N LYS A 563 10.27 0.57 -17.21
CA LYS A 563 11.65 0.45 -16.72
C LYS A 563 12.00 1.57 -15.72
N GLY A 564 11.62 2.81 -16.00
CA GLY A 564 11.83 3.95 -15.10
C GLY A 564 11.10 3.80 -13.76
N VAL A 565 9.80 3.49 -13.80
CA VAL A 565 8.98 3.21 -12.61
C VAL A 565 9.58 2.08 -11.77
N ARG A 566 10.03 0.99 -12.40
CA ARG A 566 10.65 -0.13 -11.68
C ARG A 566 11.95 0.25 -10.98
N LYS A 567 12.73 1.20 -11.52
CA LYS A 567 13.94 1.74 -10.84
C LYS A 567 13.59 2.53 -9.57
N GLY A 568 12.49 3.28 -9.59
CA GLY A 568 11.99 4.00 -8.42
C GLY A 568 11.33 3.08 -7.39
N ALA A 569 10.68 2.00 -7.86
CA ALA A 569 9.96 1.05 -7.02
C ALA A 569 10.84 -0.06 -6.38
N ILE A 570 12.17 -0.01 -6.53
CA ILE A 570 13.07 -1.09 -6.08
C ILE A 570 12.91 -1.39 -4.59
N LEU A 571 12.75 -0.37 -3.75
CA LEU A 571 12.56 -0.48 -2.30
C LEU A 571 11.11 -0.24 -1.87
N MET A 572 10.18 -0.24 -2.83
CA MET A 572 8.78 -0.28 -2.49
C MET A 572 8.40 -1.70 -2.09
N SER A 573 7.82 -1.81 -0.92
CA SER A 573 6.87 -2.85 -0.61
C SER A 573 5.61 -2.61 -1.43
N GLY A 574 5.61 -3.03 -2.69
CA GLY A 574 4.37 -3.37 -3.37
C GLY A 574 4.41 -4.87 -3.52
N PRO A 575 3.47 -5.67 -2.95
CA PRO A 575 2.30 -5.45 -2.07
C PRO A 575 2.55 -5.01 -0.63
#